data_AF-A0A956E3H2-F1
#
_entry.id   AF-A0A956E3H2-F1
#
_cell.length_a   1.000
_cell.length_b   1.000
_cell.length_c   1.000
_cell.angle_alpha   90.00
_cell.angle_beta   90.00
_cell.angle_gamma   90.00
#
_symmetry.space_group_name_H-M   'P 1'
#
loop_
_entity.id
_entity.type
_entity.pdbx_description
1 polymer ?
#
loop_
_entity_poly.entity_id
_entity_poly.type
_entity_poly.pdbx_seq_one_letter_code
_entity_poly.pdbx_strand_id
1 'polypeptide(L)'
;MKHKALYLLIFLAFTSGCGEDETLNSSTATGGQAGTDAGGASSAGSGGSSAGAGAGGSIAGAGGSAGSGGAGVGGAGGTGGSNAGAGGSEPTAPRLFVSATDFATATEVVALTLDGTQTARLELDDPDSVVTVSGGRAFALERTAAVVHPLDVDGAATGSSIDLGTAVASASSQNPHDVVVATGTSPLKAYVPLYDAGHVAVLNLDDNTLTKTIDLTGFGDTLDTDGGVEPDYAWFDSSRNRIWFTLARIDLSTIIAPDYQLACTGRSLLMALDVTDDSIVDLNGSDPGVGLELLHVAPTSVHYVESSDTLYVLSSGCFGNGASARSSLGVNAIKLSDLHQTEALAPAGDAFYSTLLWNPDQVLLQSFAGFTEEGHSWNTTDSTLGAQVSFVPDAATTDGQGTLYGVDTVSDGTNTTFEVVRVDAATGARSVIAQNPFTSGLGYTGSSTFRP
;
A
#
# COMPACT_ATOMS: atom_id res chain seq x y z
N MET A 1 30.23 7.11 -20.26
CA MET A 1 29.75 8.02 -19.20
C MET A 1 28.73 7.24 -18.41
N LYS A 2 29.00 7.03 -17.11
CA LYS A 2 28.24 6.15 -16.21
C LYS A 2 26.99 6.90 -15.75
N HIS A 3 25.85 6.69 -16.42
CA HIS A 3 24.55 7.04 -15.84
C HIS A 3 24.25 5.96 -14.78
N LYS A 4 24.52 6.30 -13.51
CA LYS A 4 23.94 5.57 -12.39
C LYS A 4 22.43 5.79 -12.50
N ALA A 5 21.70 4.71 -12.69
CA ALA A 5 20.26 4.70 -12.62
C ALA A 5 19.85 5.29 -11.26
N LEU A 6 19.12 6.41 -11.34
CA LEU A 6 18.29 6.93 -10.26
C LEU A 6 17.13 5.95 -10.17
N TYR A 7 17.35 4.80 -9.54
CA TYR A 7 16.28 3.84 -9.27
C TYR A 7 15.34 4.49 -8.25
N LEU A 8 14.05 4.40 -8.57
CA LEU A 8 12.94 4.97 -7.83
C LEU A 8 12.79 4.28 -6.46
N LEU A 9 13.71 4.61 -5.55
CA LEU A 9 13.70 4.27 -4.14
C LEU A 9 12.73 5.18 -3.37
N ILE A 10 11.51 5.36 -3.90
CA ILE A 10 10.46 6.12 -3.22
C ILE A 10 9.95 5.41 -1.98
N PHE A 11 10.25 4.11 -1.85
CA PHE A 11 9.85 3.38 -0.66
C PHE A 11 10.85 3.39 0.50
N LEU A 12 12.18 3.59 0.36
CA LEU A 12 13.06 3.54 1.56
C LEU A 12 14.54 4.05 1.51
N ALA A 13 15.10 4.64 0.43
CA ALA A 13 16.53 5.03 0.48
C ALA A 13 16.77 6.47 0.93
N PHE A 14 17.07 6.62 2.22
CA PHE A 14 17.97 7.68 2.66
C PHE A 14 18.80 7.23 3.86
N THR A 15 19.91 6.53 3.64
CA THR A 15 21.08 6.83 4.47
C THR A 15 22.36 6.86 3.63
N SER A 16 23.05 8.00 3.69
CA SER A 16 24.51 8.01 3.66
C SER A 16 25.01 9.16 4.55
N GLY A 17 25.37 8.81 5.79
CA GLY A 17 26.45 9.40 6.58
C GLY A 17 26.41 10.90 6.88
N CYS A 18 26.04 11.23 8.12
CA CYS A 18 26.78 12.20 8.93
C CYS A 18 26.91 11.62 10.35
N GLY A 19 28.14 11.26 10.74
CA GLY A 19 28.45 11.11 12.16
C GLY A 19 28.44 12.50 12.78
N GLU A 20 27.48 12.77 13.66
CA GLU A 20 27.47 14.00 14.44
C GLU A 20 28.34 13.81 15.69
N ASP A 21 29.51 14.42 15.65
CA ASP A 21 30.21 14.88 16.84
C ASP A 21 29.88 16.38 17.00
N GLU A 22 28.62 16.69 17.34
CA GLU A 22 28.24 18.04 17.78
C GLU A 22 28.18 18.09 19.30
N THR A 23 29.20 18.74 19.85
CA THR A 23 29.27 19.16 21.24
C THR A 23 28.20 20.22 21.50
N LEU A 24 27.13 19.83 22.20
CA LEU A 24 26.14 20.72 22.78
C LEU A 24 26.80 21.70 23.76
N ASN A 25 27.12 22.90 23.29
CA ASN A 25 27.52 24.01 24.13
C ASN A 25 26.26 24.75 24.62
N SER A 26 25.81 24.41 25.83
CA SER A 26 24.74 25.11 26.52
C SER A 26 25.20 26.52 26.90
N SER A 27 24.60 27.55 26.31
CA SER A 27 24.66 28.91 26.86
C SER A 27 23.26 29.36 27.30
N THR A 28 23.11 29.48 28.61
CA THR A 28 22.05 30.18 29.30
C THR A 28 22.10 31.67 28.99
N ALA A 29 20.98 32.27 28.60
CA ALA A 29 20.73 33.70 28.80
C ALA A 29 19.24 33.95 29.12
N THR A 30 19.07 34.47 30.33
CA THR A 30 17.86 34.95 30.99
C THR A 30 17.31 36.27 30.42
N GLY A 31 15.98 36.40 30.41
CA GLY A 31 15.27 37.59 30.92
C GLY A 31 14.80 38.65 29.91
N GLY A 32 13.51 38.99 29.96
CA GLY A 32 12.96 40.21 29.38
C GLY A 32 11.43 40.24 29.31
N GLN A 33 10.80 40.96 30.25
CA GLN A 33 9.34 41.12 30.42
C GLN A 33 8.66 42.04 29.38
N ALA A 34 7.35 41.78 29.20
CA ALA A 34 6.21 42.69 29.13
C ALA A 34 6.12 43.82 28.08
N GLY A 35 4.98 43.85 27.39
CA GLY A 35 4.42 45.03 26.72
C GLY A 35 3.01 44.74 26.19
N THR A 36 2.00 45.34 26.84
CA THR A 36 0.60 45.41 26.41
C THR A 36 0.45 46.37 25.22
N ASP A 37 -0.55 46.16 24.37
CA ASP A 37 -1.64 47.13 24.14
C ASP A 37 -2.59 46.75 23.00
N ALA A 38 -3.79 47.29 23.13
CA ALA A 38 -5.02 46.93 22.47
C ALA A 38 -5.35 47.80 21.25
N GLY A 39 -6.34 47.32 20.48
CA GLY A 39 -7.32 48.21 19.82
C GLY A 39 -7.18 48.32 18.31
N GLY A 40 -8.27 48.03 17.59
CA GLY A 40 -8.39 48.34 16.17
C GLY A 40 -9.57 47.65 15.48
N ALA A 41 -10.79 48.07 15.81
CA ALA A 41 -11.98 47.75 15.03
C ALA A 41 -12.01 48.54 13.71
N SER A 42 -12.52 47.95 12.61
CA SER A 42 -13.52 48.60 11.73
C SER A 42 -13.94 47.77 10.50
N SER A 43 -15.27 47.62 10.40
CA SER A 43 -16.14 47.79 9.22
C SER A 43 -16.04 46.77 8.06
N ALA A 44 -17.06 45.94 7.84
CA ALA A 44 -18.37 46.22 7.22
C ALA A 44 -18.35 46.04 5.69
N GLY A 45 -19.10 45.04 5.22
CA GLY A 45 -19.35 44.74 3.82
C GLY A 45 -20.48 43.73 3.69
N SER A 46 -21.70 44.25 3.65
CA SER A 46 -22.98 43.55 3.58
C SER A 46 -23.44 43.21 2.16
N GLY A 47 -24.21 42.12 2.01
CA GLY A 47 -25.19 41.90 0.93
C GLY A 47 -24.93 40.63 0.09
N GLY A 48 -25.87 39.73 -0.19
CA GLY A 48 -27.30 39.67 0.10
C GLY A 48 -27.91 38.38 -0.50
N SER A 49 -28.86 37.82 0.26
CA SER A 49 -30.00 36.92 0.01
C SER A 49 -30.34 36.37 -1.38
N SER A 50 -30.68 35.06 -1.44
CA SER A 50 -32.03 34.48 -1.74
C SER A 50 -31.89 32.98 -2.06
N ALA A 51 -32.45 32.04 -1.27
CA ALA A 51 -33.82 31.54 -1.24
C ALA A 51 -34.23 30.68 -2.46
N GLY A 52 -34.42 29.37 -2.22
CA GLY A 52 -35.03 28.42 -3.16
C GLY A 52 -35.30 27.08 -2.50
N ALA A 53 -36.51 26.92 -1.96
CA ALA A 53 -37.02 25.68 -1.37
C ALA A 53 -37.64 24.77 -2.44
N GLY A 54 -37.52 23.45 -2.26
CA GLY A 54 -38.24 22.44 -3.02
C GLY A 54 -38.34 21.13 -2.24
N ALA A 55 -39.49 20.92 -1.58
CA ALA A 55 -40.01 19.61 -1.15
C ALA A 55 -40.19 18.69 -2.39
N GLY A 56 -40.27 17.36 -2.33
CA GLY A 56 -40.48 16.38 -1.28
C GLY A 56 -40.93 15.10 -2.03
N GLY A 57 -40.62 13.91 -1.50
CA GLY A 57 -40.95 12.65 -2.18
C GLY A 57 -40.70 11.44 -1.31
N SER A 58 -41.62 11.17 -0.39
CA SER A 58 -41.69 9.96 0.43
C SER A 58 -42.29 8.79 -0.36
N ILE A 59 -41.65 7.62 -0.30
CA ILE A 59 -42.31 6.32 -0.52
C ILE A 59 -41.95 5.40 0.66
N ALA A 60 -42.97 4.81 1.25
CA ALA A 60 -42.92 3.91 2.39
C ALA A 60 -43.29 2.47 1.98
N GLY A 61 -42.76 1.50 2.74
CA GLY A 61 -43.21 0.10 2.82
C GLY A 61 -42.32 -0.87 2.05
N ALA A 62 -41.93 -2.06 2.53
CA ALA A 62 -42.21 -2.86 3.73
C ALA A 62 -41.02 -3.84 3.86
N GLY A 63 -40.52 -4.26 5.03
CA GLY A 63 -41.15 -5.24 5.89
C GLY A 63 -40.47 -6.62 5.80
N GLY A 64 -39.54 -6.90 6.72
CA GLY A 64 -39.21 -8.24 7.25
C GLY A 64 -38.13 -9.07 6.54
N SER A 65 -37.05 -9.41 7.23
CA SER A 65 -36.88 -10.74 7.87
C SER A 65 -35.59 -10.81 8.67
N ALA A 66 -35.65 -11.51 9.81
CA ALA A 66 -34.53 -11.79 10.69
C ALA A 66 -33.70 -12.99 10.18
N GLY A 67 -32.38 -12.94 10.33
CA GLY A 67 -31.47 -14.04 9.97
C GLY A 67 -30.05 -13.86 10.50
N SER A 68 -29.78 -14.52 11.62
CA SER A 68 -28.50 -15.05 12.15
C SER A 68 -27.15 -14.64 11.51
N GLY A 69 -26.30 -14.03 12.35
CA GLY A 69 -24.96 -14.49 12.76
C GLY A 69 -23.93 -14.90 11.71
N GLY A 70 -22.81 -14.17 11.69
CA GLY A 70 -21.55 -14.59 11.06
C GLY A 70 -20.47 -13.53 11.25
N ALA A 71 -19.48 -13.81 12.09
CA ALA A 71 -18.26 -13.03 12.23
C ALA A 71 -17.39 -13.20 10.97
N GLY A 72 -16.69 -12.15 10.53
CA GLY A 72 -15.90 -12.16 9.29
C GLY A 72 -14.86 -11.05 9.21
N VAL A 73 -13.66 -11.40 9.68
CA VAL A 73 -12.28 -10.97 9.37
C VAL A 73 -12.02 -9.94 8.25
N GLY A 74 -11.15 -8.97 8.59
CA GLY A 74 -10.56 -7.94 7.72
C GLY A 74 -9.30 -8.39 6.96
N GLY A 75 -8.74 -7.49 6.14
CA GLY A 75 -7.57 -7.78 5.32
C GLY A 75 -6.81 -6.55 4.87
N ALA A 76 -5.86 -6.06 5.68
CA ALA A 76 -4.64 -5.56 5.06
C ALA A 76 -3.93 -6.80 4.46
N GLY A 77 -3.63 -6.73 3.17
CA GLY A 77 -3.44 -7.91 2.33
C GLY A 77 -4.77 -8.36 1.74
N GLY A 78 -4.91 -8.35 0.41
CA GLY A 78 -6.14 -8.73 -0.26
C GLY A 78 -6.59 -10.14 0.15
N THR A 79 -7.57 -10.22 1.04
CA THR A 79 -8.29 -11.47 1.34
C THR A 79 -9.19 -11.76 0.14
N GLY A 80 -8.62 -12.46 -0.83
CA GLY A 80 -9.38 -13.10 -1.91
C GLY A 80 -10.47 -13.99 -1.31
N GLY A 81 -11.66 -13.90 -1.88
CA GLY A 81 -12.84 -14.65 -1.46
C GLY A 81 -12.53 -16.13 -1.26
N SER A 82 -13.05 -16.70 -0.18
CA SER A 82 -13.02 -18.12 0.10
C SER A 82 -13.94 -18.87 -0.88
N ASN A 83 -13.47 -19.08 -2.11
CA ASN A 83 -13.99 -20.13 -2.97
C ASN A 83 -13.30 -21.43 -2.58
N ALA A 84 -14.01 -22.28 -1.86
CA ALA A 84 -13.67 -23.68 -1.62
C ALA A 84 -13.68 -24.45 -2.95
N GLY A 85 -12.63 -24.27 -3.75
CA GLY A 85 -12.34 -25.06 -4.94
C GLY A 85 -11.65 -26.36 -4.52
N ALA A 86 -12.21 -27.49 -4.94
CA ALA A 86 -11.88 -28.84 -4.50
C ALA A 86 -10.42 -29.25 -4.77
N GLY A 87 -9.61 -29.25 -3.71
CA GLY A 87 -8.28 -29.88 -3.65
C GLY A 87 -7.82 -29.96 -2.20
N GLY A 88 -8.37 -30.91 -1.44
CA GLY A 88 -8.24 -31.01 0.02
C GLY A 88 -6.82 -31.29 0.52
N SER A 89 -5.98 -30.26 0.58
CA SER A 89 -4.88 -30.18 1.55
C SER A 89 -5.44 -29.71 2.89
N GLU A 90 -5.03 -30.36 3.98
CA GLU A 90 -5.32 -29.91 5.35
C GLU A 90 -5.10 -28.40 5.50
N PRO A 91 -5.93 -27.68 6.27
CA PRO A 91 -5.68 -26.26 6.54
C PRO A 91 -4.29 -26.13 7.14
N THR A 92 -3.41 -25.50 6.37
CA THR A 92 -2.03 -25.30 6.75
C THR A 92 -1.99 -24.22 7.82
N ALA A 93 -1.22 -24.42 8.88
CA ALA A 93 -1.13 -23.43 9.94
C ALA A 93 -0.70 -22.05 9.36
N PRO A 94 -1.16 -20.93 9.96
CA PRO A 94 -0.81 -19.59 9.52
C PRO A 94 0.71 -19.38 9.43
N ARG A 95 1.12 -18.48 8.56
CA ARG A 95 2.53 -18.09 8.39
C ARG A 95 2.67 -16.58 8.28
N LEU A 96 3.76 -16.08 8.84
CA LEU A 96 4.21 -14.72 8.64
C LEU A 96 5.44 -14.76 7.72
N PHE A 97 5.41 -13.96 6.67
CA PHE A 97 6.55 -13.74 5.78
C PHE A 97 7.09 -12.35 6.03
N VAL A 98 8.41 -12.25 6.15
CA VAL A 98 9.08 -10.98 6.44
C VAL A 98 10.32 -10.87 5.58
N SER A 99 10.57 -9.70 5.00
CA SER A 99 11.80 -9.41 4.26
C SER A 99 12.64 -8.33 4.94
N ALA A 100 13.95 -8.43 4.77
CA ALA A 100 14.93 -7.41 5.14
C ALA A 100 15.97 -7.26 4.03
N THR A 101 16.54 -6.07 3.88
CA THR A 101 17.45 -5.72 2.79
C THR A 101 18.56 -4.78 3.26
N ASP A 102 19.67 -4.73 2.52
CA ASP A 102 20.71 -3.72 2.64
C ASP A 102 20.62 -2.63 1.55
N PHE A 103 19.68 -2.76 0.61
CA PHE A 103 19.52 -1.93 -0.60
C PHE A 103 20.79 -1.80 -1.46
N ALA A 104 21.77 -2.67 -1.26
CA ALA A 104 23.07 -2.61 -1.93
C ALA A 104 23.42 -3.91 -2.65
N THR A 105 23.10 -5.05 -2.05
CA THR A 105 23.53 -6.35 -2.54
C THR A 105 22.42 -7.40 -2.56
N ALA A 106 21.54 -7.46 -1.55
CA ALA A 106 20.63 -8.59 -1.42
C ALA A 106 19.43 -8.28 -0.52
N THR A 107 18.38 -9.07 -0.71
CA THR A 107 17.22 -9.16 0.18
C THR A 107 17.11 -10.57 0.74
N GLU A 108 16.76 -10.70 2.02
CA GLU A 108 16.42 -11.99 2.64
C GLU A 108 14.93 -12.02 2.99
N VAL A 109 14.25 -13.10 2.62
CA VAL A 109 12.87 -13.40 3.00
C VAL A 109 12.85 -14.59 3.96
N VAL A 110 12.17 -14.44 5.09
CA VAL A 110 12.02 -15.48 6.10
C VAL A 110 10.53 -15.79 6.31
N ALA A 111 10.21 -17.08 6.40
CA ALA A 111 8.88 -17.55 6.76
C ALA A 111 8.88 -18.10 8.20
N LEU A 112 7.92 -17.65 9.00
CA LEU A 112 7.78 -17.96 10.41
C LEU A 112 6.39 -18.53 10.72
N THR A 113 6.32 -19.53 11.59
CA THR A 113 5.09 -19.85 12.33
C THR A 113 4.81 -18.78 13.38
N LEU A 114 3.58 -18.71 13.88
CA LEU A 114 3.19 -17.75 14.93
C LEU A 114 3.79 -18.04 16.31
N ASP A 115 4.45 -19.18 16.49
CA ASP A 115 5.24 -19.51 17.69
C ASP A 115 6.74 -19.17 17.56
N GLY A 116 7.15 -18.60 16.43
CA GLY A 116 8.53 -18.16 16.18
C GLY A 116 9.42 -19.16 15.47
N THR A 117 8.91 -20.33 15.10
CA THR A 117 9.68 -21.32 14.34
C THR A 117 9.86 -20.86 12.90
N GLN A 118 11.12 -20.68 12.48
CA GLN A 118 11.47 -20.44 11.08
C GLN A 118 11.29 -21.71 10.24
N THR A 119 10.43 -21.64 9.23
CA THR A 119 10.13 -22.78 8.33
C THR A 119 10.89 -22.70 7.01
N ALA A 120 11.21 -21.50 6.54
CA ALA A 120 12.02 -21.28 5.34
C ALA A 120 12.81 -19.98 5.42
N ARG A 121 13.84 -19.92 4.56
CA ARG A 121 14.64 -18.73 4.26
C ARG A 121 14.96 -18.73 2.77
N LEU A 122 14.84 -17.58 2.15
CA LEU A 122 15.17 -17.33 0.75
C LEU A 122 16.07 -16.09 0.69
N GLU A 123 17.27 -16.27 0.12
CA GLU A 123 18.19 -15.18 -0.18
C GLU A 123 18.01 -14.80 -1.66
N LEU A 124 17.86 -13.52 -1.93
CA LEU A 124 17.66 -12.94 -3.26
C LEU A 124 18.83 -11.99 -3.55
N ASP A 125 19.45 -12.14 -4.72
CA ASP A 125 20.55 -11.28 -5.18
C ASP A 125 20.07 -9.89 -5.63
N ASP A 126 18.76 -9.66 -5.60
CA ASP A 126 18.14 -8.37 -5.83
C ASP A 126 18.05 -7.56 -4.52
N PRO A 127 18.64 -6.36 -4.47
CA PRO A 127 18.68 -5.53 -3.27
C PRO A 127 17.32 -4.87 -2.95
N ASP A 128 16.31 -5.05 -3.80
CA ASP A 128 15.03 -4.39 -3.68
C ASP A 128 13.89 -5.39 -3.89
N SER A 129 13.76 -6.33 -2.95
CA SER A 129 12.72 -7.34 -3.00
C SER A 129 11.67 -7.21 -1.90
N VAL A 130 10.44 -7.55 -2.24
CA VAL A 130 9.29 -7.52 -1.32
C VAL A 130 8.62 -8.89 -1.28
N VAL A 131 7.87 -9.16 -0.21
CA VAL A 131 7.05 -10.36 -0.08
C VAL A 131 5.57 -9.98 0.02
N THR A 132 4.72 -10.67 -0.73
CA THR A 132 3.26 -10.44 -0.76
C THR A 132 2.51 -11.76 -0.66
N VAL A 133 1.25 -11.69 -0.20
CA VAL A 133 0.32 -12.82 -0.14
C VAL A 133 -0.95 -12.46 -0.86
N SER A 134 -1.40 -13.36 -1.74
CA SER A 134 -2.67 -13.21 -2.45
C SER A 134 -3.30 -14.56 -2.77
N GLY A 135 -4.62 -14.67 -2.63
CA GLY A 135 -5.36 -15.91 -2.86
C GLY A 135 -4.84 -17.11 -2.07
N GLY A 136 -4.30 -16.88 -0.86
CA GLY A 136 -3.71 -17.90 -0.01
C GLY A 136 -2.32 -18.40 -0.44
N ARG A 137 -1.66 -17.71 -1.37
CA ARG A 137 -0.30 -18.03 -1.85
C ARG A 137 0.64 -16.88 -1.51
N ALA A 138 1.90 -17.20 -1.25
CA ALA A 138 2.94 -16.22 -0.99
C ALA A 138 3.88 -16.10 -2.21
N PHE A 139 4.42 -14.91 -2.42
CA PHE A 139 5.32 -14.58 -3.52
C PHE A 139 6.43 -13.66 -3.01
N ALA A 140 7.68 -13.91 -3.41
CA ALA A 140 8.74 -12.90 -3.31
C ALA A 140 8.96 -12.24 -4.68
N LEU A 141 9.08 -10.92 -4.72
CA LEU A 141 9.20 -10.12 -5.93
C LEU A 141 10.56 -9.44 -5.93
N GLU A 142 11.40 -9.73 -6.90
CA GLU A 142 12.65 -9.00 -7.16
C GLU A 142 12.31 -7.80 -8.05
N ARG A 143 12.23 -6.60 -7.47
CA ARG A 143 11.70 -5.42 -8.18
C ARG A 143 12.63 -4.93 -9.26
N THR A 144 13.94 -4.94 -9.03
CA THR A 144 14.90 -4.49 -10.05
C THR A 144 15.22 -5.58 -11.07
N ALA A 145 15.19 -6.85 -10.68
CA ALA A 145 15.42 -7.99 -11.56
C ALA A 145 14.20 -8.38 -12.40
N ALA A 146 12.99 -7.90 -12.07
CA ALA A 146 11.74 -8.24 -12.74
C ALA A 146 11.39 -9.74 -12.64
N VAL A 147 11.53 -10.31 -11.44
CA VAL A 147 11.34 -11.75 -11.20
C VAL A 147 10.33 -11.98 -10.09
N VAL A 148 9.46 -12.99 -10.28
CA VAL A 148 8.52 -13.47 -9.25
C VAL A 148 8.91 -14.87 -8.80
N HIS A 149 8.95 -15.09 -7.49
CA HIS A 149 9.21 -16.38 -6.86
C HIS A 149 7.94 -16.87 -6.14
N PRO A 150 7.17 -17.79 -6.72
CA PRO A 150 6.06 -18.42 -6.01
C PRO A 150 6.58 -19.28 -4.85
N LEU A 151 6.10 -19.00 -3.64
CA LEU A 151 6.51 -19.69 -2.41
C LEU A 151 5.47 -20.74 -2.00
N ASP A 152 5.94 -21.81 -1.38
CA ASP A 152 5.10 -22.90 -0.90
C ASP A 152 4.45 -22.54 0.44
N VAL A 153 3.76 -23.51 1.02
CA VAL A 153 3.12 -23.36 2.32
C VAL A 153 4.12 -23.03 3.44
N ASP A 154 5.33 -23.54 3.39
CA ASP A 154 6.34 -23.32 4.42
C ASP A 154 7.27 -22.14 4.09
N GLY A 155 7.09 -21.56 2.90
CA GLY A 155 7.79 -20.40 2.38
C GLY A 155 9.03 -20.70 1.56
N ALA A 156 9.26 -21.96 1.19
CA ALA A 156 10.31 -22.32 0.24
C ALA A 156 9.85 -22.03 -1.20
N ALA A 157 10.76 -21.68 -2.10
CA ALA A 157 10.44 -21.49 -3.50
C ALA A 157 9.92 -22.81 -4.13
N THR A 158 8.75 -22.77 -4.78
CA THR A 158 8.02 -23.96 -5.30
C THR A 158 8.56 -24.51 -6.63
N GLY A 159 9.56 -23.87 -7.23
CA GLY A 159 10.05 -24.24 -8.55
C GLY A 159 10.92 -23.17 -9.16
N SER A 160 10.88 -23.07 -10.50
CA SER A 160 11.52 -21.98 -11.22
C SER A 160 10.83 -20.65 -10.91
N SER A 161 11.65 -19.61 -10.77
CA SER A 161 11.17 -18.24 -10.77
C SER A 161 10.59 -17.87 -12.13
N ILE A 162 9.73 -16.86 -12.14
CA ILE A 162 9.04 -16.37 -13.33
C ILE A 162 9.69 -15.06 -13.73
N ASP A 163 10.43 -15.09 -14.84
CA ASP A 163 10.99 -13.89 -15.48
C ASP A 163 9.85 -13.11 -16.15
N LEU A 164 9.66 -11.86 -15.73
CA LEU A 164 8.63 -10.96 -16.27
C LEU A 164 9.10 -10.26 -17.56
N GLY A 165 10.27 -10.63 -18.05
CA GLY A 165 10.93 -10.08 -19.23
C GLY A 165 11.94 -9.01 -18.85
N THR A 166 12.99 -8.89 -19.67
CA THR A 166 13.99 -7.83 -19.50
C THR A 166 13.33 -6.47 -19.62
N ALA A 167 13.67 -5.54 -18.73
CA ALA A 167 13.51 -4.11 -18.98
C ALA A 167 13.99 -3.84 -20.41
N VAL A 168 13.11 -3.36 -21.27
CA VAL A 168 13.49 -2.98 -22.64
C VAL A 168 14.66 -2.00 -22.48
N ALA A 169 15.71 -2.06 -23.29
CA ALA A 169 16.95 -1.29 -23.05
C ALA A 169 16.79 0.26 -22.99
N SER A 170 15.57 0.75 -23.22
CA SER A 170 15.14 2.16 -23.11
C SER A 170 14.00 2.39 -22.09
N ALA A 171 13.46 1.34 -21.47
CA ALA A 171 12.41 1.39 -20.47
C ALA A 171 13.02 1.27 -19.07
N SER A 172 12.42 2.00 -18.14
CA SER A 172 12.49 1.76 -16.70
C SER A 172 12.36 0.26 -16.35
N SER A 173 12.88 -0.14 -15.18
CA SER A 173 12.72 -1.51 -14.66
C SER A 173 11.25 -1.95 -14.71
N GLN A 174 10.96 -3.24 -14.96
CA GLN A 174 9.57 -3.71 -14.90
C GLN A 174 8.95 -3.48 -13.51
N ASN A 175 9.77 -3.51 -12.44
CA ASN A 175 9.38 -3.12 -11.09
C ASN A 175 8.04 -3.73 -10.62
N PRO A 176 7.95 -5.07 -10.52
CA PRO A 176 6.76 -5.73 -10.01
C PRO A 176 6.46 -5.27 -8.58
N HIS A 177 5.30 -4.64 -8.37
CA HIS A 177 4.97 -4.04 -7.07
C HIS A 177 4.03 -4.87 -6.22
N ASP A 178 3.21 -5.73 -6.84
CA ASP A 178 2.25 -6.59 -6.16
C ASP A 178 1.97 -7.87 -6.98
N VAL A 179 1.26 -8.84 -6.41
CA VAL A 179 0.73 -10.01 -7.12
C VAL A 179 -0.69 -10.28 -6.66
N VAL A 180 -1.63 -10.29 -7.60
CA VAL A 180 -3.03 -10.62 -7.31
C VAL A 180 -3.44 -11.92 -7.96
N VAL A 181 -3.79 -12.91 -7.15
CA VAL A 181 -4.28 -14.22 -7.62
C VAL A 181 -5.78 -14.15 -7.90
N ALA A 182 -6.16 -14.46 -9.14
CA ALA A 182 -7.56 -14.63 -9.51
C ALA A 182 -8.02 -16.04 -9.15
N THR A 183 -8.55 -16.22 -7.94
CA THR A 183 -8.99 -17.53 -7.47
C THR A 183 -10.19 -18.05 -8.28
N GLY A 184 -10.23 -19.37 -8.51
CA GLY A 184 -11.32 -20.02 -9.25
C GLY A 184 -11.17 -20.00 -10.78
N THR A 185 -10.07 -19.49 -11.32
CA THR A 185 -9.74 -19.65 -12.75
C THR A 185 -9.09 -21.01 -13.04
N SER A 186 -9.16 -21.45 -14.29
CA SER A 186 -8.43 -22.63 -14.80
C SER A 186 -7.91 -22.32 -16.21
N PRO A 187 -6.58 -22.16 -16.41
CA PRO A 187 -5.53 -22.30 -15.40
C PRO A 187 -5.61 -21.25 -14.29
N LEU A 188 -4.96 -21.51 -13.16
CA LEU A 188 -4.88 -20.51 -12.08
C LEU A 188 -4.04 -19.31 -12.54
N LYS A 189 -4.63 -18.12 -12.53
CA LYS A 189 -3.98 -16.88 -13.00
C LYS A 189 -3.52 -16.00 -11.84
N ALA A 190 -2.44 -15.27 -12.06
CA ALA A 190 -2.09 -14.10 -11.27
C ALA A 190 -1.78 -12.89 -12.14
N TYR A 191 -1.96 -11.69 -11.59
CA TYR A 191 -1.71 -10.42 -12.25
C TYR A 191 -0.68 -9.64 -11.45
N VAL A 192 0.34 -9.14 -12.14
CA VAL A 192 1.48 -8.44 -11.53
C VAL A 192 1.58 -7.05 -12.14
N PRO A 193 1.18 -5.99 -11.41
CA PRO A 193 1.44 -4.61 -11.83
C PRO A 193 2.93 -4.35 -11.96
N LEU A 194 3.33 -3.81 -13.12
CA LEU A 194 4.71 -3.47 -13.46
C LEU A 194 4.85 -1.96 -13.40
N TYR A 195 5.22 -1.45 -12.22
CA TYR A 195 5.04 -0.06 -11.80
C TYR A 195 5.65 0.93 -12.78
N ASP A 196 6.95 0.88 -13.05
CA ASP A 196 7.53 1.88 -13.94
C ASP A 196 7.30 1.58 -15.43
N ALA A 197 6.73 0.43 -15.78
CA ALA A 197 6.60 -0.02 -17.16
C ALA A 197 5.26 0.38 -17.79
N GLY A 198 4.23 0.70 -17.00
CA GLY A 198 2.88 0.89 -17.52
C GLY A 198 2.27 -0.39 -18.08
N HIS A 199 2.54 -1.52 -17.44
CA HIS A 199 2.06 -2.83 -17.87
C HIS A 199 1.52 -3.66 -16.71
N VAL A 200 0.73 -4.68 -17.03
CA VAL A 200 0.37 -5.76 -16.10
C VAL A 200 0.78 -7.09 -16.71
N ALA A 201 1.63 -7.84 -16.03
CA ALA A 201 1.96 -9.22 -16.41
C ALA A 201 0.86 -10.18 -15.94
N VAL A 202 0.48 -11.14 -16.79
CA VAL A 202 -0.48 -12.21 -16.49
C VAL A 202 0.27 -13.53 -16.44
N LEU A 203 0.28 -14.15 -15.26
CA LEU A 203 1.00 -15.38 -14.99
C LEU A 203 0.04 -16.57 -14.99
N ASN A 204 0.51 -17.71 -15.49
CA ASN A 204 -0.07 -19.01 -15.21
C ASN A 204 0.67 -19.64 -14.03
N LEU A 205 -0.05 -19.84 -12.92
CA LEU A 205 0.51 -20.40 -11.69
C LEU A 205 0.52 -21.93 -11.66
N ASP A 206 -0.10 -22.61 -12.64
CA ASP A 206 -0.06 -24.06 -12.73
C ASP A 206 1.26 -24.57 -13.32
N ASP A 207 1.92 -23.77 -14.16
CA ASP A 207 3.22 -24.09 -14.78
C ASP A 207 4.30 -23.02 -14.55
N ASN A 208 4.02 -22.00 -13.74
CA ASN A 208 4.92 -20.89 -13.42
C ASN A 208 5.47 -20.19 -14.67
N THR A 209 4.57 -19.71 -15.54
CA THR A 209 4.94 -19.01 -16.78
C THR A 209 4.27 -17.65 -16.93
N LEU A 210 4.96 -16.72 -17.59
CA LEU A 210 4.37 -15.48 -18.11
C LEU A 210 3.55 -15.81 -19.37
N THR A 211 2.25 -15.50 -19.35
CA THR A 211 1.35 -15.84 -20.47
C THR A 211 0.99 -14.64 -21.35
N LYS A 212 0.87 -13.46 -20.75
CA LYS A 212 0.45 -12.23 -21.43
C LYS A 212 1.02 -11.02 -20.69
N THR A 213 1.21 -9.93 -21.41
CA THR A 213 1.42 -8.60 -20.85
C THR A 213 0.32 -7.69 -21.40
N ILE A 214 -0.32 -6.93 -20.52
CA ILE A 214 -1.36 -5.96 -20.85
C ILE A 214 -0.72 -4.58 -20.81
N ASP A 215 -0.82 -3.85 -21.92
CA ASP A 215 -0.26 -2.50 -22.08
C ASP A 215 -1.24 -1.45 -21.56
N LEU A 216 -0.77 -0.65 -20.60
CA LEU A 216 -1.52 0.44 -19.98
C LEU A 216 -0.95 1.81 -20.34
N THR A 217 0.08 1.92 -21.18
CA THR A 217 0.72 3.20 -21.51
C THR A 217 -0.25 4.24 -22.09
N GLY A 218 -1.37 3.80 -22.67
CA GLY A 218 -2.46 4.68 -23.11
C GLY A 218 -3.22 5.43 -21.99
N PHE A 219 -2.94 5.14 -20.71
CA PHE A 219 -3.56 5.77 -19.54
C PHE A 219 -2.72 6.89 -18.92
N GLY A 220 -1.53 7.19 -19.47
CA GLY A 220 -0.67 8.29 -18.97
C GLY A 220 -1.39 9.64 -18.92
N ASP A 221 -0.94 10.54 -18.05
CA ASP A 221 -1.42 11.92 -18.05
C ASP A 221 -0.64 12.77 -19.05
N THR A 222 -1.32 13.71 -19.72
CA THR A 222 -0.63 14.63 -20.64
C THR A 222 0.32 15.61 -19.95
N LEU A 223 0.17 15.78 -18.63
CA LEU A 223 1.05 16.56 -17.77
C LEU A 223 2.22 15.73 -17.24
N ASP A 224 2.21 14.42 -17.48
CA ASP A 224 3.32 13.53 -17.18
C ASP A 224 4.39 13.61 -18.29
N THR A 225 5.57 14.12 -17.94
CA THR A 225 6.62 14.36 -18.94
C THR A 225 7.48 13.15 -19.25
N ASP A 226 7.50 12.13 -18.37
CA ASP A 226 8.09 10.84 -18.72
C ASP A 226 7.12 9.96 -19.55
N GLY A 227 5.84 10.33 -19.56
CA GLY A 227 4.78 9.71 -20.36
C GLY A 227 4.36 8.33 -19.84
N GLY A 228 4.70 8.03 -18.59
CA GLY A 228 4.43 6.79 -17.90
C GLY A 228 2.99 6.65 -17.41
N VAL A 229 2.73 5.47 -16.89
CA VAL A 229 1.65 5.22 -15.96
C VAL A 229 2.08 4.13 -15.03
N GLU A 230 1.78 4.28 -13.74
CA GLU A 230 2.31 3.39 -12.72
C GLU A 230 1.17 2.55 -12.16
N PRO A 231 0.91 1.35 -12.73
CA PRO A 231 0.04 0.40 -12.09
C PRO A 231 0.71 -0.05 -10.79
N ASP A 232 -0.02 0.07 -9.71
CA ASP A 232 0.47 -0.26 -8.38
C ASP A 232 -0.50 -1.29 -7.76
N TYR A 233 -1.00 -1.03 -6.56
CA TYR A 233 -1.89 -1.91 -5.81
C TYR A 233 -3.09 -2.43 -6.60
N ALA A 234 -3.41 -3.70 -6.33
CA ALA A 234 -4.51 -4.37 -6.98
C ALA A 234 -5.30 -5.28 -6.04
N TRP A 235 -6.51 -5.64 -6.46
CA TRP A 235 -7.39 -6.52 -5.69
C TRP A 235 -8.32 -7.34 -6.60
N PHE A 236 -8.58 -8.60 -6.23
CA PHE A 236 -9.48 -9.50 -6.97
C PHE A 236 -10.90 -9.52 -6.40
N ASP A 237 -11.85 -9.06 -7.21
CA ASP A 237 -13.27 -9.21 -6.99
C ASP A 237 -13.80 -10.50 -7.61
N SER A 238 -13.88 -11.54 -6.79
CA SER A 238 -14.44 -12.83 -7.23
C SER A 238 -15.92 -12.76 -7.63
N SER A 239 -16.70 -11.82 -7.07
CA SER A 239 -18.14 -11.71 -7.34
C SER A 239 -18.42 -11.13 -8.73
N ARG A 240 -17.53 -10.25 -9.21
CA ARG A 240 -17.59 -9.64 -10.55
C ARG A 240 -16.64 -10.28 -11.54
N ASN A 241 -15.80 -11.21 -11.10
CA ASN A 241 -14.70 -11.81 -11.86
C ASN A 241 -13.74 -10.75 -12.44
N ARG A 242 -13.34 -9.79 -11.60
CA ARG A 242 -12.51 -8.64 -12.00
C ARG A 242 -11.30 -8.46 -11.12
N ILE A 243 -10.20 -7.99 -11.70
CA ILE A 243 -9.07 -7.43 -10.94
C ILE A 243 -9.14 -5.92 -11.05
N TRP A 244 -9.08 -5.24 -9.93
CA TRP A 244 -9.03 -3.77 -9.85
C TRP A 244 -7.58 -3.34 -9.63
N PHE A 245 -7.13 -2.29 -10.32
CA PHE A 245 -5.80 -1.70 -10.12
C PHE A 245 -5.93 -0.20 -9.90
N THR A 246 -5.04 0.35 -9.08
CA THR A 246 -4.81 1.78 -9.02
C THR A 246 -3.67 2.17 -9.97
N LEU A 247 -3.86 3.26 -10.71
CA LEU A 247 -2.84 3.85 -11.57
C LEU A 247 -2.42 5.20 -11.00
N ALA A 248 -1.15 5.37 -10.66
CA ALA A 248 -0.69 6.61 -10.04
C ALA A 248 -0.74 7.81 -11.01
N ARG A 249 -0.26 7.63 -12.25
CA ARG A 249 -0.17 8.68 -13.30
C ARG A 249 0.69 9.84 -12.86
N ILE A 250 1.90 9.51 -12.42
CA ILE A 250 2.83 10.42 -11.80
C ILE A 250 4.10 10.58 -12.63
N ASP A 251 4.61 11.81 -12.70
CA ASP A 251 5.85 12.09 -13.41
C ASP A 251 7.06 11.79 -12.51
N LEU A 252 7.66 10.62 -12.72
CA LEU A 252 8.81 10.14 -11.96
C LEU A 252 10.05 10.98 -12.24
N SER A 253 10.11 11.69 -13.37
CA SER A 253 11.22 12.60 -13.70
C SER A 253 11.28 13.84 -12.79
N THR A 254 10.18 14.17 -12.12
CA THR A 254 10.11 15.31 -11.18
C THR A 254 10.69 15.01 -9.80
N ILE A 255 10.96 13.74 -9.52
CA ILE A 255 11.33 13.27 -8.20
C ILE A 255 12.85 13.37 -8.07
N ILE A 256 13.29 14.49 -7.48
CA ILE A 256 14.70 14.85 -7.41
C ILE A 256 15.12 14.99 -5.94
N ALA A 257 16.31 14.49 -5.63
CA ALA A 257 16.95 14.69 -4.33
C ALA A 257 17.17 16.19 -4.02
N PRO A 258 17.16 16.61 -2.74
CA PRO A 258 17.12 15.78 -1.53
C PRO A 258 15.72 15.53 -0.98
N ASP A 259 14.67 16.19 -1.48
CA ASP A 259 13.36 16.16 -0.84
C ASP A 259 12.42 15.11 -1.42
N TYR A 260 12.76 14.54 -2.60
CA TYR A 260 12.00 13.46 -3.29
C TYR A 260 10.49 13.74 -3.32
N GLN A 261 10.18 15.02 -3.55
CA GLN A 261 8.81 15.51 -3.59
C GLN A 261 8.19 15.11 -4.92
N LEU A 262 7.10 14.37 -4.83
CA LEU A 262 6.27 14.03 -5.97
C LEU A 262 5.50 15.25 -6.46
N ALA A 263 5.72 15.71 -7.69
CA ALA A 263 4.94 16.81 -8.24
C ALA A 263 3.49 16.39 -8.57
N CYS A 264 2.54 17.31 -8.37
CA CYS A 264 1.17 17.09 -8.83
C CYS A 264 1.08 17.27 -10.35
N THR A 265 0.92 16.19 -11.09
CA THR A 265 0.71 16.21 -12.56
C THR A 265 -0.76 16.01 -12.91
N GLY A 266 -1.32 14.84 -12.60
CA GLY A 266 -2.71 14.48 -12.87
C GLY A 266 -3.39 13.81 -11.68
N ARG A 267 -4.65 13.41 -11.86
CA ARG A 267 -5.36 12.54 -10.91
C ARG A 267 -5.07 11.08 -11.21
N SER A 268 -4.94 10.28 -10.16
CA SER A 268 -4.81 8.84 -10.27
C SER A 268 -6.11 8.21 -10.79
N LEU A 269 -6.04 6.99 -11.31
CA LEU A 269 -7.21 6.25 -11.80
C LEU A 269 -7.41 4.95 -11.03
N LEU A 270 -8.66 4.51 -10.92
CA LEU A 270 -9.02 3.11 -10.73
C LEU A 270 -9.33 2.51 -12.10
N MET A 271 -8.83 1.31 -12.37
CA MET A 271 -9.18 0.53 -13.55
C MET A 271 -9.59 -0.88 -13.15
N ALA A 272 -10.21 -1.61 -14.08
CA ALA A 272 -10.48 -3.04 -13.89
C ALA A 272 -10.15 -3.86 -15.13
N LEU A 273 -9.77 -5.12 -14.89
CA LEU A 273 -9.64 -6.16 -15.91
C LEU A 273 -10.71 -7.24 -15.71
N ASP A 274 -11.33 -7.72 -16.79
CA ASP A 274 -12.11 -8.95 -16.78
C ASP A 274 -11.15 -10.15 -16.85
N VAL A 275 -11.23 -11.04 -15.87
CA VAL A 275 -10.31 -12.17 -15.73
C VAL A 275 -10.57 -13.27 -16.78
N THR A 276 -11.76 -13.28 -17.37
CA THR A 276 -12.17 -14.29 -18.36
C THR A 276 -11.30 -14.20 -19.62
N ASP A 277 -11.08 -12.98 -20.12
CA ASP A 277 -10.38 -12.72 -21.38
C ASP A 277 -9.21 -11.74 -21.26
N ASP A 278 -8.88 -11.31 -20.04
CA ASP A 278 -7.81 -10.38 -19.73
C ASP A 278 -7.97 -9.05 -20.47
N SER A 279 -9.21 -8.57 -20.57
CA SER A 279 -9.59 -7.32 -21.23
C SER A 279 -9.83 -6.20 -20.21
N ILE A 280 -9.58 -4.95 -20.64
CA ILE A 280 -9.86 -3.77 -19.82
C ILE A 280 -11.37 -3.52 -19.81
N VAL A 281 -11.92 -3.33 -18.61
CA VAL A 281 -13.32 -2.96 -18.39
C VAL A 281 -13.46 -1.45 -18.43
N ASP A 282 -14.41 -0.96 -19.20
CA ASP A 282 -14.81 0.45 -19.19
C ASP A 282 -15.61 0.79 -17.92
N LEU A 283 -15.01 1.60 -17.06
CA LEU A 283 -15.61 2.10 -15.82
C LEU A 283 -16.32 3.45 -15.99
N ASN A 284 -16.07 4.18 -17.09
CA ASN A 284 -16.65 5.52 -17.32
C ASN A 284 -17.95 5.46 -18.13
N GLY A 285 -18.33 4.29 -18.65
CA GLY A 285 -19.61 4.05 -19.27
C GLY A 285 -19.76 4.81 -20.59
N SER A 286 -20.46 5.95 -20.59
CA SER A 286 -20.58 6.80 -21.78
C SER A 286 -19.62 7.98 -21.80
N ASP A 287 -18.95 8.25 -20.68
CA ASP A 287 -18.00 9.35 -20.57
C ASP A 287 -16.65 8.95 -21.19
N PRO A 288 -15.83 9.92 -21.65
CA PRO A 288 -14.52 9.61 -22.24
C PRO A 288 -13.57 8.88 -21.28
N GLY A 289 -12.70 8.04 -21.84
CA GLY A 289 -11.77 7.20 -21.07
C GLY A 289 -12.41 5.89 -20.63
N VAL A 290 -11.64 5.03 -19.95
CA VAL A 290 -12.13 3.71 -19.49
C VAL A 290 -11.84 3.45 -18.00
N GLY A 291 -11.12 4.36 -17.33
CA GLY A 291 -10.81 4.27 -15.90
C GLY A 291 -11.51 5.37 -15.10
N LEU A 292 -11.88 5.05 -13.86
CA LEU A 292 -12.53 5.97 -12.93
C LEU A 292 -11.48 6.90 -12.31
N GLU A 293 -11.59 8.20 -12.53
CA GLU A 293 -10.69 9.19 -11.93
C GLU A 293 -10.89 9.28 -10.41
N LEU A 294 -9.79 9.17 -9.65
CA LEU A 294 -9.80 9.23 -8.19
C LEU A 294 -9.82 10.68 -7.68
N LEU A 295 -10.24 10.87 -6.43
CA LEU A 295 -10.22 12.17 -5.74
C LEU A 295 -8.81 12.60 -5.31
N HIS A 296 -7.90 11.63 -5.18
CA HIS A 296 -6.55 11.81 -4.65
C HIS A 296 -5.47 11.31 -5.63
N VAL A 297 -4.21 11.58 -5.31
CA VAL A 297 -3.04 11.28 -6.16
C VAL A 297 -2.06 10.39 -5.40
N ALA A 298 -1.33 9.53 -6.12
CA ALA A 298 -0.32 8.62 -5.57
C ALA A 298 -0.91 7.61 -4.58
N PRO A 299 -1.74 6.67 -5.07
CA PRO A 299 -2.32 5.60 -4.28
C PRO A 299 -1.20 4.75 -3.64
N THR A 300 -1.34 4.46 -2.35
CA THR A 300 -0.34 3.70 -1.56
C THR A 300 -0.92 2.45 -0.90
N SER A 301 -2.24 2.30 -0.85
CA SER A 301 -2.86 1.11 -0.30
C SER A 301 -4.32 1.00 -0.74
N VAL A 302 -4.82 -0.22 -0.86
CA VAL A 302 -6.24 -0.50 -1.13
C VAL A 302 -6.79 -1.51 -0.16
N HIS A 303 -8.07 -1.35 0.20
CA HIS A 303 -8.80 -2.31 1.02
C HIS A 303 -10.25 -2.43 0.57
N TYR A 304 -10.72 -3.63 0.29
CA TYR A 304 -12.13 -3.87 -0.08
C TYR A 304 -12.93 -4.45 1.09
N VAL A 305 -14.08 -3.83 1.36
CA VAL A 305 -15.04 -4.26 2.37
C VAL A 305 -16.28 -4.84 1.69
N GLU A 306 -16.38 -6.17 1.72
CA GLU A 306 -17.46 -6.89 1.03
C GLU A 306 -18.86 -6.52 1.55
N SER A 307 -19.02 -6.33 2.86
CA SER A 307 -20.32 -6.06 3.49
C SER A 307 -20.95 -4.73 3.03
N SER A 308 -20.12 -3.77 2.61
CA SER A 308 -20.58 -2.48 2.08
C SER A 308 -20.30 -2.31 0.58
N ASP A 309 -19.71 -3.31 -0.08
CA ASP A 309 -19.26 -3.26 -1.47
C ASP A 309 -18.40 -2.02 -1.76
N THR A 310 -17.47 -1.71 -0.84
CA THR A 310 -16.68 -0.48 -0.87
C THR A 310 -15.19 -0.77 -0.96
N LEU A 311 -14.53 -0.20 -1.96
CA LEU A 311 -13.08 -0.15 -2.08
C LEU A 311 -12.57 1.16 -1.48
N TYR A 312 -11.74 1.05 -0.45
CA TYR A 312 -10.99 2.16 0.12
C TYR A 312 -9.64 2.25 -0.57
N VAL A 313 -9.28 3.45 -1.05
CA VAL A 313 -7.99 3.74 -1.69
C VAL A 313 -7.30 4.85 -0.91
N LEU A 314 -6.24 4.50 -0.18
CA LEU A 314 -5.36 5.45 0.49
C LEU A 314 -4.40 6.06 -0.54
N SER A 315 -4.15 7.34 -0.40
CA SER A 315 -3.28 8.10 -1.29
C SER A 315 -2.38 9.03 -0.49
N SER A 316 -1.09 9.01 -0.81
CA SER A 316 -0.07 9.83 -0.14
C SER A 316 -0.02 11.27 -0.67
N GLY A 317 -0.72 11.57 -1.75
CA GLY A 317 -0.78 12.90 -2.34
C GLY A 317 0.53 13.35 -3.01
N CYS A 318 0.56 14.61 -3.38
CA CYS A 318 1.64 15.22 -4.16
C CYS A 318 1.87 16.68 -3.72
N PHE A 319 3.01 17.24 -4.10
CA PHE A 319 3.37 18.63 -3.86
C PHE A 319 3.00 19.47 -5.07
N GLY A 320 2.25 20.55 -4.83
CA GLY A 320 2.11 21.61 -5.82
C GLY A 320 3.44 22.32 -6.06
N ASN A 321 3.56 23.03 -7.19
CA ASN A 321 4.78 23.78 -7.53
C ASN A 321 5.17 24.76 -6.41
N GLY A 322 6.27 24.47 -5.72
CA GLY A 322 6.79 25.28 -4.60
C GLY A 322 5.97 25.18 -3.31
N ALA A 323 5.09 24.18 -3.18
CA ALA A 323 4.33 23.93 -1.97
C ALA A 323 5.23 23.28 -0.90
N SER A 324 5.04 23.69 0.35
CA SER A 324 5.74 23.09 1.51
C SER A 324 4.97 21.92 2.13
N ALA A 325 3.77 21.61 1.63
CA ALA A 325 2.91 20.56 2.15
C ALA A 325 2.29 19.77 1.01
N ARG A 326 2.01 18.49 1.28
CA ARG A 326 1.29 17.63 0.36
C ARG A 326 -0.15 18.10 0.21
N SER A 327 -0.69 17.85 -0.97
CA SER A 327 -2.08 18.08 -1.35
C SER A 327 -2.62 16.80 -1.99
N SER A 328 -3.94 16.70 -2.11
CA SER A 328 -4.60 15.54 -2.71
C SER A 328 -4.21 14.20 -2.06
N LEU A 329 -3.94 14.22 -0.75
CA LEU A 329 -3.79 13.03 0.09
C LEU A 329 -5.11 12.72 0.81
N GLY A 330 -5.31 11.45 1.16
CA GLY A 330 -6.51 11.02 1.88
C GLY A 330 -6.96 9.62 1.51
N VAL A 331 -8.22 9.32 1.84
CA VAL A 331 -8.86 8.03 1.52
C VAL A 331 -10.09 8.25 0.66
N ASN A 332 -10.09 7.66 -0.53
CA ASN A 332 -11.27 7.54 -1.37
C ASN A 332 -12.06 6.31 -0.91
N ALA A 333 -13.37 6.45 -0.69
CA ALA A 333 -14.27 5.30 -0.58
C ALA A 333 -15.10 5.20 -1.87
N ILE A 334 -14.99 4.07 -2.56
CA ILE A 334 -15.58 3.83 -3.88
C ILE A 334 -16.54 2.65 -3.77
N LYS A 335 -17.82 2.89 -4.01
CA LYS A 335 -18.81 1.81 -4.04
C LYS A 335 -18.79 1.11 -5.40
N LEU A 336 -18.40 -0.16 -5.46
CA LEU A 336 -18.11 -0.83 -6.73
C LEU A 336 -19.37 -1.15 -7.55
N SER A 337 -20.55 -1.19 -6.93
CA SER A 337 -21.83 -1.42 -7.64
C SER A 337 -22.24 -0.29 -8.59
N ASP A 338 -21.90 0.95 -8.25
CA ASP A 338 -22.33 2.16 -8.99
C ASP A 338 -21.19 3.15 -9.25
N LEU A 339 -19.97 2.81 -8.82
CA LEU A 339 -18.75 3.60 -8.92
C LEU A 339 -18.85 4.98 -8.27
N HIS A 340 -19.81 5.16 -7.35
CA HIS A 340 -19.91 6.39 -6.57
C HIS A 340 -18.73 6.50 -5.61
N GLN A 341 -18.09 7.67 -5.59
CA GLN A 341 -16.91 7.94 -4.77
C GLN A 341 -17.16 9.10 -3.81
N THR A 342 -16.64 8.94 -2.59
CA THR A 342 -16.64 9.95 -1.53
C THR A 342 -15.25 10.08 -0.91
N GLU A 343 -14.88 11.29 -0.49
CA GLU A 343 -13.71 11.53 0.33
C GLU A 343 -14.01 11.05 1.77
N ALA A 344 -13.50 9.88 2.13
CA ALA A 344 -13.74 9.27 3.43
C ALA A 344 -12.84 9.88 4.52
N LEU A 345 -11.64 10.31 4.14
CA LEU A 345 -10.67 10.95 5.03
C LEU A 345 -9.84 11.97 4.24
N ALA A 346 -9.70 13.19 4.77
CA ALA A 346 -8.82 14.23 4.27
C ALA A 346 -7.91 14.72 5.42
N PRO A 347 -6.78 14.05 5.67
CA PRO A 347 -5.94 14.40 6.80
C PRO A 347 -5.27 15.76 6.56
N ALA A 348 -5.11 16.54 7.63
CA ALA A 348 -4.34 17.78 7.57
C ALA A 348 -2.83 17.46 7.65
N GLY A 349 -2.02 18.32 7.04
CA GLY A 349 -0.56 18.25 7.11
C GLY A 349 0.09 17.64 5.86
N ASP A 350 1.31 17.19 6.03
CA ASP A 350 2.22 16.71 4.97
C ASP A 350 2.71 15.28 5.20
N ALA A 351 2.06 14.55 6.12
CA ALA A 351 2.40 13.17 6.43
C ALA A 351 2.29 12.27 5.18
N PHE A 352 3.25 11.34 5.06
CA PHE A 352 3.22 10.32 4.02
C PHE A 352 2.52 9.07 4.57
N TYR A 353 1.27 8.84 4.18
CA TYR A 353 0.55 7.63 4.58
C TYR A 353 0.81 6.50 3.57
N SER A 354 1.34 5.37 4.07
CA SER A 354 1.77 4.24 3.25
C SER A 354 0.78 3.08 3.26
N THR A 355 0.14 2.79 4.40
CA THR A 355 -0.60 1.52 4.54
C THR A 355 -1.94 1.69 5.26
N LEU A 356 -2.98 1.02 4.76
CA LEU A 356 -4.22 0.76 5.49
C LEU A 356 -4.14 -0.59 6.22
N LEU A 357 -4.08 -0.55 7.55
CA LEU A 357 -4.11 -1.75 8.39
C LEU A 357 -5.54 -1.98 8.88
N TRP A 358 -6.27 -2.83 8.16
CA TRP A 358 -7.70 -3.03 8.39
C TRP A 358 -7.99 -4.12 9.44
N ASN A 359 -8.55 -3.72 10.59
CA ASN A 359 -9.10 -4.63 11.59
C ASN A 359 -10.63 -4.42 11.74
N PRO A 360 -11.38 -5.44 12.23
CA PRO A 360 -12.84 -5.33 12.38
C PRO A 360 -13.30 -4.17 13.27
N ASP A 361 -12.52 -3.85 14.30
CA ASP A 361 -12.88 -2.84 15.29
C ASP A 361 -12.20 -1.48 15.05
N GLN A 362 -11.17 -1.43 14.20
CA GLN A 362 -10.35 -0.24 13.98
C GLN A 362 -9.56 -0.32 12.67
N VAL A 363 -9.47 0.78 11.94
CA VAL A 363 -8.50 0.93 10.86
C VAL A 363 -7.33 1.73 11.39
N LEU A 364 -6.10 1.29 11.12
CA LEU A 364 -4.91 2.10 11.38
C LEU A 364 -4.33 2.57 10.06
N LEU A 365 -3.96 3.84 9.99
CA LEU A 365 -3.15 4.38 8.91
C LEU A 365 -1.71 4.41 9.40
N GLN A 366 -0.84 3.71 8.69
CA GLN A 366 0.59 3.82 8.90
C GLN A 366 1.13 4.98 8.07
N SER A 367 1.88 5.85 8.71
CA SER A 367 2.62 6.93 8.05
C SER A 367 4.11 6.80 8.27
N PHE A 368 4.87 7.38 7.35
CA PHE A 368 6.31 7.46 7.41
C PHE A 368 6.73 8.92 7.57
N ALA A 369 7.32 9.27 8.71
CA ALA A 369 7.81 10.61 9.00
C ALA A 369 9.23 10.52 9.55
N GLY A 370 10.21 11.03 8.79
CA GLY A 370 11.61 11.09 9.24
C GLY A 370 12.18 9.72 9.66
N PHE A 371 11.91 8.66 8.89
CA PHE A 371 12.32 7.27 9.16
C PHE A 371 11.67 6.63 10.38
N THR A 372 10.65 7.27 10.95
CA THR A 372 9.84 6.68 12.00
C THR A 372 8.49 6.35 11.41
N GLU A 373 8.09 5.08 11.55
CA GLU A 373 6.73 4.68 11.25
C GLU A 373 5.82 5.10 12.42
N GLU A 374 4.74 5.79 12.08
CA GLU A 374 3.73 6.24 13.03
C GLU A 374 2.39 5.63 12.65
N GLY A 375 1.61 5.21 13.65
CA GLY A 375 0.25 4.74 13.42
C GLY A 375 -0.76 5.80 13.80
N HIS A 376 -1.83 5.94 13.03
CA HIS A 376 -2.99 6.75 13.38
C HIS A 376 -4.25 5.90 13.37
N SER A 377 -5.02 5.98 14.45
CA SER A 377 -6.35 5.36 14.47
C SER A 377 -7.30 6.09 13.53
N TRP A 378 -8.14 5.34 12.84
CA TRP A 378 -9.21 5.88 12.00
C TRP A 378 -10.47 5.03 12.11
N ASN A 379 -11.59 5.73 12.33
CA ASN A 379 -12.92 5.17 12.21
C ASN A 379 -13.47 5.63 10.85
N THR A 380 -13.93 4.69 10.03
CA THR A 380 -14.31 4.92 8.64
C THR A 380 -15.52 5.84 8.47
N THR A 381 -16.25 6.13 9.55
CA THR A 381 -17.33 7.14 9.57
C THR A 381 -16.85 8.55 9.85
N ASP A 382 -15.60 8.72 10.29
CA ASP A 382 -15.04 9.99 10.72
C ASP A 382 -14.18 10.58 9.60
N SER A 383 -14.34 11.88 9.32
CA SER A 383 -13.59 12.59 8.29
C SER A 383 -12.19 13.04 8.73
N THR A 384 -11.77 12.66 9.94
CA THR A 384 -10.49 13.05 10.56
C THR A 384 -9.84 11.85 11.22
N LEU A 385 -8.51 11.86 11.30
CA LEU A 385 -7.76 10.88 12.07
C LEU A 385 -8.03 11.01 13.56
N GLY A 386 -8.03 9.86 14.24
CA GLY A 386 -7.99 9.76 15.69
C GLY A 386 -6.58 10.00 16.24
N ALA A 387 -6.36 9.56 17.48
CA ALA A 387 -5.07 9.68 18.13
C ALA A 387 -3.99 8.86 17.40
N GLN A 388 -2.76 9.39 17.44
CA GLN A 388 -1.56 8.64 17.10
C GLN A 388 -1.39 7.47 18.08
N VAL A 389 -0.95 6.33 17.56
CA VAL A 389 -0.61 5.11 18.30
C VAL A 389 0.87 4.79 18.08
N SER A 390 1.58 4.48 19.15
CA SER A 390 3.04 4.29 19.15
C SER A 390 3.48 2.83 19.08
N PHE A 391 2.55 1.91 18.79
CA PHE A 391 2.79 0.46 18.88
C PHE A 391 2.70 -0.24 17.52
N VAL A 392 2.50 0.49 16.42
CA VAL A 392 2.49 -0.10 15.09
C VAL A 392 3.95 -0.45 14.72
N PRO A 393 4.28 -1.73 14.51
CA PRO A 393 5.64 -2.13 14.15
C PRO A 393 5.99 -1.68 12.72
N ASP A 394 7.27 -1.73 12.38
CA ASP A 394 7.72 -1.42 11.02
C ASP A 394 7.16 -2.45 10.02
N ALA A 395 6.84 -1.99 8.81
CA ALA A 395 6.30 -2.82 7.73
C ALA A 395 5.08 -3.67 8.15
N ALA A 396 4.18 -3.10 8.95
CA ALA A 396 3.09 -3.84 9.57
C ALA A 396 2.12 -4.51 8.58
N THR A 397 1.58 -5.66 8.98
CA THR A 397 0.48 -6.39 8.34
C THR A 397 -0.52 -6.84 9.39
N THR A 398 -1.68 -7.36 9.00
CA THR A 398 -2.73 -7.82 9.92
C THR A 398 -3.25 -9.21 9.59
N ASP A 399 -3.70 -9.95 10.61
CA ASP A 399 -4.49 -11.18 10.42
C ASP A 399 -5.99 -10.92 10.21
N GLY A 400 -6.41 -9.65 10.24
CA GLY A 400 -7.82 -9.27 10.14
C GLY A 400 -8.63 -9.59 11.39
N GLN A 401 -7.99 -10.01 12.49
CA GLN A 401 -8.60 -10.42 13.76
C GLN A 401 -8.16 -9.53 14.92
N GLY A 402 -7.57 -8.36 14.65
CA GLY A 402 -7.10 -7.45 15.69
C GLY A 402 -5.64 -7.63 16.07
N THR A 403 -4.88 -8.48 15.38
CA THR A 403 -3.43 -8.58 15.58
C THR A 403 -2.70 -7.90 14.43
N LEU A 404 -1.69 -7.11 14.77
CA LEU A 404 -0.67 -6.61 13.87
C LEU A 404 0.57 -7.49 13.97
N TYR A 405 1.21 -7.74 12.84
CA TYR A 405 2.52 -8.36 12.76
C TYR A 405 3.46 -7.40 12.03
N GLY A 406 4.73 -7.41 12.37
CA GLY A 406 5.72 -6.58 11.69
C GLY A 406 7.09 -6.79 12.30
N VAL A 407 7.98 -5.82 12.07
CA VAL A 407 9.36 -5.87 12.53
C VAL A 407 9.64 -4.65 13.39
N ASP A 408 10.31 -4.85 14.51
CA ASP A 408 10.90 -3.74 15.26
C ASP A 408 12.41 -3.74 15.06
N THR A 409 12.95 -2.56 14.78
CA THR A 409 14.38 -2.32 14.76
C THR A 409 14.89 -2.07 16.18
N VAL A 410 15.72 -2.97 16.69
CA VAL A 410 16.33 -2.87 18.03
C VAL A 410 17.80 -2.50 17.89
N SER A 411 18.18 -1.33 18.39
CA SER A 411 19.58 -0.88 18.43
C SER A 411 20.13 -0.87 19.85
N ASP A 412 21.31 -1.47 20.05
CA ASP A 412 22.07 -1.39 21.30
C ASP A 412 23.14 -0.28 21.30
N GLY A 413 23.12 0.59 20.29
CA GLY A 413 24.13 1.63 20.03
C GLY A 413 25.36 1.16 19.25
N THR A 414 25.52 -0.15 19.06
CA THR A 414 26.64 -0.76 18.31
C THR A 414 26.16 -1.65 17.18
N ASN A 415 25.06 -2.37 17.41
CA ASN A 415 24.44 -3.29 16.48
C ASN A 415 22.97 -2.90 16.30
N THR A 416 22.50 -3.04 15.07
CA THR A 416 21.08 -3.03 14.75
C THR A 416 20.64 -4.48 14.55
N THR A 417 19.55 -4.83 15.23
CA THR A 417 18.94 -6.16 15.25
C THR A 417 17.47 -6.03 14.92
N PHE A 418 16.84 -7.11 14.46
CA PHE A 418 15.44 -7.12 14.09
C PHE A 418 14.66 -8.08 15.00
N GLU A 419 13.55 -7.63 15.54
CA GLU A 419 12.58 -8.49 16.22
C GLU A 419 11.32 -8.56 15.39
N VAL A 420 10.88 -9.78 15.05
CA VAL A 420 9.54 -9.96 14.47
C VAL A 420 8.56 -10.02 15.62
N VAL A 421 7.53 -9.18 15.57
CA VAL A 421 6.62 -8.96 16.69
C VAL A 421 5.17 -9.21 16.29
N ARG A 422 4.36 -9.51 17.29
CA ARG A 422 2.91 -9.36 17.23
C ARG A 422 2.44 -8.32 18.23
N VAL A 423 1.46 -7.53 17.83
CA VAL A 423 0.87 -6.47 18.64
C VAL A 423 -0.64 -6.57 18.57
N ASP A 424 -1.31 -6.60 19.72
CA ASP A 424 -2.76 -6.47 19.79
C ASP A 424 -3.15 -5.03 19.44
N ALA A 425 -3.91 -4.84 18.35
CA ALA A 425 -4.21 -3.52 17.80
C ALA A 425 -5.06 -2.65 18.76
N ALA A 426 -5.86 -3.28 19.62
CA ALA A 426 -6.74 -2.56 20.54
C ALA A 426 -6.02 -2.08 21.81
N THR A 427 -5.07 -2.87 22.31
CA THR A 427 -4.41 -2.64 23.60
C THR A 427 -2.95 -2.19 23.47
N GLY A 428 -2.34 -2.39 22.29
CA GLY A 428 -0.91 -2.22 22.08
C GLY A 428 -0.06 -3.30 22.78
N ALA A 429 -0.67 -4.37 23.27
CA ALA A 429 0.06 -5.45 23.94
C ALA A 429 0.99 -6.14 22.95
N ARG A 430 2.29 -6.06 23.21
CA ARG A 430 3.36 -6.53 22.33
C ARG A 430 3.98 -7.84 22.83
N SER A 431 4.35 -8.71 21.89
CA SER A 431 5.25 -9.83 22.17
C SER A 431 6.14 -10.15 20.97
N VAL A 432 7.36 -10.61 21.25
CA VAL A 432 8.32 -11.04 20.23
C VAL A 432 7.97 -12.46 19.77
N ILE A 433 7.87 -12.63 18.45
CA ILE A 433 7.72 -13.91 17.77
C ILE A 433 9.11 -14.51 17.52
N ALA A 434 10.02 -13.74 16.91
CA ALA A 434 11.36 -14.20 16.59
C ALA A 434 12.39 -13.08 16.80
N GLN A 435 13.57 -13.45 17.30
CA GLN A 435 14.70 -12.53 17.44
C GLN A 435 15.71 -12.81 16.35
N ASN A 436 16.12 -11.77 15.62
CA ASN A 436 17.13 -11.82 14.56
C ASN A 436 16.91 -12.97 13.57
N PRO A 437 15.74 -13.02 12.89
CA PRO A 437 15.47 -14.12 11.96
C PRO A 437 16.37 -14.06 10.71
N PHE A 438 16.98 -12.91 10.45
CA PHE A 438 17.82 -12.67 9.28
C PHE A 438 19.30 -12.94 9.53
N THR A 439 20.04 -13.11 8.46
CA THR A 439 21.51 -13.03 8.47
C THR A 439 21.97 -11.62 8.87
N SER A 440 23.10 -11.53 9.58
CA SER A 440 23.65 -10.26 10.05
C SER A 440 24.06 -9.36 8.88
N GLY A 441 23.76 -8.06 8.96
CA GLY A 441 24.24 -7.05 8.00
C GLY A 441 23.17 -6.43 7.12
N LEU A 442 21.92 -6.91 7.19
CA LEU A 442 20.79 -6.21 6.60
C LEU A 442 20.48 -4.96 7.43
N GLY A 443 20.29 -3.84 6.76
CA GLY A 443 20.16 -2.52 7.40
C GLY A 443 18.72 -2.06 7.57
N TYR A 444 17.79 -2.66 6.82
CA TYR A 444 16.42 -2.19 6.70
C TYR A 444 15.42 -3.34 6.63
N THR A 445 14.22 -3.07 7.11
CA THR A 445 13.04 -3.89 6.90
C THR A 445 12.49 -3.62 5.50
N GLY A 446 12.15 -4.69 4.77
CA GLY A 446 11.54 -4.57 3.45
C GLY A 446 10.02 -4.53 3.56
N SER A 447 9.42 -5.68 3.88
CA SER A 447 7.97 -5.86 3.95
C SER A 447 7.60 -6.99 4.91
N SER A 448 6.37 -6.99 5.42
CA SER A 448 5.79 -8.17 6.08
C SER A 448 4.40 -8.47 5.54
N THR A 449 4.04 -9.75 5.49
CA THR A 449 2.72 -10.18 5.03
C THR A 449 2.27 -11.44 5.73
N PHE A 450 1.00 -11.47 6.12
CA PHE A 450 0.39 -12.58 6.82
C PHE A 450 -0.36 -13.48 5.85
N ARG A 451 -0.11 -14.79 5.95
CA ARG A 451 -0.94 -15.81 5.33
C ARG A 451 -1.77 -16.52 6.39
N PRO A 452 -3.11 -16.44 6.30
CA PRO A 452 -4.02 -17.08 7.27
C PRO A 452 -3.92 -18.61 7.30
#